data_AF-A0A6A6QZV0-F1
#
_entry.id   AF-A0A6A6QZV0-F1
#
_cell.length_a   1.000
_cell.length_b   1.000
_cell.length_c   1.000
_cell.angle_alpha   90.00
_cell.angle_beta   90.00
_cell.angle_gamma   90.00
#
_symmetry.space_group_name_H-M   'P 1'
#
loop_
_entity.id
_entity.type
_entity.pdbx_description
1 polymer ?
#
loop_
_entity_poly.entity_id
_entity_poly.type
_entity_poly.pdbx_seq_one_letter_code
_entity_poly.pdbx_strand_id
1 'polypeptide(L)'
;MPSKGVQVYSYISVPGYSIEYTVPAQAVTHTINNNFTSTHLEVESHNIPGHLNFTGRFEWKVVRDGEVVGSAYNDINTFTGNLEGGTMMSTQHFSPIMTDEVIITYCFYDAGHGHIGLTNRDQCYVTVCSTANRYWMGTLAPAGSPQAQKPFSRFVLAAPHDNGMNSMTTCDAIFSSANMDMISQLREIIPQVEWLSHISDAFILEHLPEIVYGTAITQKKEISVMLALGARYFEFRPAELLPTFQRLSKLPNKFYFQHACIPGIAFDDFLAQQVAFLDANPTEIVTLHLRYDNIVKQCRRPTAQEITDLLNEACSRAQNAPLTWGDRTLFSRPIESLRANGTRLIVVNEAEKYDSWTAEAYATLVPDPILARFEGMTTEGQESTDLTILQCQATSQSIKEVLVYSVLSANAATSCLTSTKASNDMVLLPWIRQNAVDRLRAERTIVVMNDFIDGATCDTTILLSRRRLEMD
;
A
#
# COMPACT_ATOMS: atom_id res chain seq x y z
N MET A 1 7.85 -5.61 36.89
CA MET A 1 7.31 -4.25 36.65
C MET A 1 6.59 -4.30 35.32
N PRO A 2 5.37 -3.77 35.19
CA PRO A 2 4.66 -3.74 33.90
C PRO A 2 5.48 -3.03 32.82
N SER A 3 5.42 -3.52 31.60
CA SER A 3 6.14 -2.96 30.45
C SER A 3 5.43 -3.31 29.14
N LYS A 4 5.71 -2.54 28.10
CA LYS A 4 5.16 -2.75 26.75
C LYS A 4 6.24 -2.45 25.71
N GLY A 5 6.50 -3.44 24.85
CA GLY A 5 7.50 -3.35 23.80
C GLY A 5 7.00 -2.66 22.54
N VAL A 6 7.88 -1.87 21.93
CA VAL A 6 7.70 -1.23 20.61
C VAL A 6 8.82 -1.68 19.70
N GLN A 7 8.50 -2.19 18.52
CA GLN A 7 9.45 -2.55 17.49
C GLN A 7 9.47 -1.44 16.43
N VAL A 8 10.63 -0.83 16.21
CA VAL A 8 10.79 0.29 15.27
C VAL A 8 11.57 -0.11 14.03
N TYR A 9 11.14 0.42 12.90
CA TYR A 9 11.68 0.11 11.57
C TYR A 9 11.84 1.39 10.77
N SER A 10 12.89 1.50 9.97
CA SER A 10 13.11 2.69 9.17
C SER A 10 13.62 2.40 7.77
N TYR A 11 13.29 3.32 6.85
CA TYR A 11 13.95 3.43 5.57
C TYR A 11 14.26 4.89 5.25
N ILE A 12 15.52 5.23 5.00
CA ILE A 12 15.98 6.58 4.68
C ILE A 12 16.77 6.50 3.37
N SER A 13 16.35 7.24 2.34
CA SER A 13 17.09 7.32 1.07
C SER A 13 17.72 8.67 0.75
N VAL A 14 17.46 9.68 1.58
CA VAL A 14 18.01 11.02 1.42
C VAL A 14 19.15 11.25 2.43
N PRO A 15 20.39 11.54 1.97
CA PRO A 15 21.51 11.83 2.86
C PRO A 15 21.23 13.01 3.80
N GLY A 16 21.84 13.00 4.99
CA GLY A 16 21.68 14.06 5.99
C GLY A 16 20.44 13.94 6.88
N TYR A 17 19.55 12.99 6.60
CA TYR A 17 18.39 12.67 7.45
C TYR A 17 18.68 11.51 8.40
N SER A 18 18.11 11.59 9.60
CA SER A 18 18.03 10.50 10.57
C SER A 18 16.61 10.41 11.15
N ILE A 19 16.30 9.28 11.77
CA ILE A 19 15.07 9.09 12.54
C ILE A 19 15.44 8.73 13.97
N GLU A 20 15.05 9.55 14.92
CA GLU A 20 15.18 9.28 16.34
C GLU A 20 13.90 8.64 16.86
N TYR A 21 14.04 7.54 17.59
CA TYR A 21 12.95 6.89 18.32
C TYR A 21 13.25 6.96 19.81
N THR A 22 12.24 7.32 20.61
CA THR A 22 12.40 7.52 22.04
C THR A 22 11.27 6.87 22.83
N VAL A 23 11.62 6.33 23.98
CA VAL A 23 10.72 5.88 25.07
C VAL A 23 11.33 6.35 26.39
N PRO A 24 10.64 6.26 27.55
CA PRO A 24 11.23 6.67 28.82
C PRO A 24 12.57 5.98 29.09
N ALA A 25 13.63 6.77 29.30
CA ALA A 25 15.02 6.35 29.54
C ALA A 25 15.73 5.60 28.39
N GLN A 26 15.14 5.47 27.20
CA GLN A 26 15.81 4.87 26.03
C GLN A 26 15.61 5.71 24.77
N ALA A 27 16.64 5.78 23.94
CA ALA A 27 16.59 6.42 22.63
C ALA A 27 17.48 5.66 21.64
N VAL A 28 17.05 5.59 20.38
CA VAL A 28 17.85 5.06 19.27
C VAL A 28 17.72 5.98 18.06
N THR A 29 18.82 6.18 17.35
CA THR A 29 18.85 6.94 16.10
C THR A 29 19.13 5.99 14.95
N HIS A 30 18.22 5.96 13.98
CA HIS A 30 18.40 5.27 12.72
C HIS A 30 18.90 6.23 11.64
N THR A 31 19.84 5.75 10.85
CA THR A 31 20.41 6.41 9.67
C THR A 31 20.21 5.52 8.45
N ILE A 32 20.69 5.93 7.27
CA ILE A 32 20.67 5.10 6.06
C ILE A 32 21.31 3.71 6.25
N ASN A 33 22.28 3.58 7.17
CA ASN A 33 22.95 2.31 7.47
C ASN A 33 22.05 1.34 8.24
N ASN A 34 20.93 1.80 8.78
CA ASN A 34 19.94 1.01 9.51
C ASN A 34 18.75 0.59 8.63
N ASN A 35 18.79 0.88 7.33
CA ASN A 35 17.71 0.48 6.41
C ASN A 35 17.49 -1.03 6.42
N PHE A 36 16.23 -1.45 6.40
CA PHE A 36 15.80 -2.86 6.46
C PHE A 36 16.24 -3.60 7.73
N THR A 37 16.47 -2.86 8.81
CA THR A 37 16.68 -3.43 10.15
C THR A 37 15.59 -2.96 11.10
N SER A 38 15.56 -3.56 12.29
CA SER A 38 14.64 -3.15 13.34
C SER A 38 15.33 -3.06 14.69
N THR A 39 14.81 -2.18 15.53
CA THR A 39 15.27 -2.01 16.91
C THR A 39 14.09 -2.19 17.85
N HIS A 40 14.36 -2.85 18.98
CA HIS A 40 13.39 -3.00 20.04
C HIS A 40 13.58 -1.89 21.08
N LEU A 41 12.48 -1.26 21.46
CA LEU A 41 12.38 -0.31 22.57
C LEU A 41 11.36 -0.83 23.58
N GLU A 42 11.56 -0.53 24.85
CA GLU A 42 10.65 -0.97 25.92
C GLU A 42 10.15 0.22 26.71
N VAL A 43 8.82 0.40 26.78
CA VAL A 43 8.19 1.35 27.70
C VAL A 43 8.06 0.66 29.05
N GLU A 44 8.96 0.98 29.98
CA GLU A 44 9.00 0.34 31.31
C GLU A 44 8.43 1.25 32.39
N SER A 45 7.49 0.74 33.19
CA SER A 45 6.84 1.50 34.27
C SER A 45 7.82 2.12 35.29
N HIS A 46 8.98 1.51 35.51
CA HIS A 46 9.97 2.05 36.46
C HIS A 46 10.71 3.29 35.91
N ASN A 47 10.68 3.51 34.60
CA ASN A 47 11.26 4.68 33.94
C ASN A 47 10.23 5.82 33.78
N ILE A 48 8.98 5.60 34.19
CA ILE A 48 7.90 6.58 34.12
C ILE A 48 7.81 7.32 35.47
N PRO A 49 7.87 8.68 35.49
CA PRO A 49 7.73 9.43 36.73
C PRO A 49 6.36 9.24 37.40
N GLY A 50 6.38 8.86 38.68
CA GLY A 50 5.21 8.73 39.55
C GLY A 50 4.87 7.28 39.90
N HIS A 51 4.67 6.99 41.20
CA HIS A 51 4.49 5.61 41.71
C HIS A 51 3.24 4.86 41.22
N LEU A 52 2.25 5.58 40.66
CA LEU A 52 1.01 5.03 40.12
C LEU A 52 0.79 5.45 38.66
N ASN A 53 1.82 6.00 38.01
CA ASN A 53 1.75 6.38 36.62
C ASN A 53 2.31 5.24 35.76
N PHE A 54 1.47 4.68 34.89
CA PHE A 54 1.83 3.57 34.02
C PHE A 54 1.93 3.98 32.56
N THR A 55 1.72 5.27 32.24
CA THR A 55 1.67 5.76 30.87
C THR A 55 2.99 6.40 30.47
N GLY A 56 3.67 5.79 29.49
CA GLY A 56 4.93 6.27 28.94
C GLY A 56 4.79 6.64 27.48
N ARG A 57 5.55 7.64 27.03
CA ARG A 57 5.48 8.12 25.65
C ARG A 57 6.47 7.38 24.76
N PHE A 58 5.97 6.81 23.67
CA PHE A 58 6.76 6.48 22.50
C PHE A 58 6.69 7.65 21.50
N GLU A 59 7.83 8.10 20.97
CA GLU A 59 7.90 9.19 20.00
C GLU A 59 8.95 8.91 18.94
N TRP A 60 8.66 9.28 17.69
CA TRP A 60 9.67 9.36 16.64
C TRP A 60 9.83 10.81 16.15
N LYS A 61 11.06 11.15 15.72
CA LYS A 61 11.42 12.43 15.10
C LYS A 61 12.27 12.18 13.87
N VAL A 62 11.90 12.75 12.73
CA VAL A 62 12.78 12.87 11.57
C VAL A 62 13.62 14.13 11.76
N VAL A 63 14.94 13.98 11.79
CA VAL A 63 15.89 15.06 12.03
C VAL A 63 16.75 15.26 10.79
N ARG A 64 17.02 16.52 10.46
CA ARG A 64 17.99 16.93 9.44
C ARG A 64 18.87 18.03 9.99
N ASP A 65 20.18 17.84 9.97
CA ASP A 65 21.15 18.84 10.43
C ASP A 65 20.87 19.39 11.85
N GLY A 66 20.28 18.55 12.72
CA GLY A 66 19.89 18.89 14.08
C GLY A 66 18.49 19.51 14.24
N GLU A 67 17.78 19.79 13.15
CA GLU A 67 16.41 20.32 13.18
C GLU A 67 15.36 19.21 12.96
N VAL A 68 14.25 19.29 13.71
CA VAL A 68 13.13 18.34 13.57
C VAL A 68 12.28 18.74 12.37
N VAL A 69 12.21 17.85 11.39
CA VAL A 69 11.44 18.02 10.15
C VAL A 69 10.01 17.47 10.29
N GLY A 70 9.83 16.45 11.13
CA GLY A 70 8.53 15.86 11.41
C GLY A 70 8.59 14.95 12.62
N SER A 71 7.46 14.76 13.30
CA SER A 71 7.38 13.92 14.50
C SER A 71 5.97 13.40 14.72
N ALA A 72 5.86 12.26 15.41
CA ALA A 72 4.59 11.79 15.95
C ALA A 72 4.84 10.91 17.19
N TYR A 73 3.81 10.73 18.01
CA TYR A 73 3.92 10.02 19.28
C TYR A 73 2.65 9.25 19.65
N ASN A 74 2.80 8.29 20.55
CA ASN A 74 1.72 7.66 21.30
C ASN A 74 2.08 7.59 22.78
N ASP A 75 1.07 7.77 23.62
CA ASP A 75 1.14 7.52 25.06
C ASP A 75 0.62 6.09 25.30
N ILE A 76 1.46 5.23 25.87
CA ILE A 76 1.25 3.78 25.99
C ILE A 76 1.15 3.42 27.47
N ASN A 77 0.07 2.75 27.85
CA ASN A 77 -0.10 2.23 29.20
C ASN A 77 0.62 0.89 29.36
N THR A 78 1.66 0.86 30.18
CA THR A 78 2.50 -0.32 30.44
C THR A 78 1.78 -1.44 31.19
N PHE A 79 0.63 -1.17 31.82
CA PHE A 79 -0.16 -2.16 32.54
C PHE A 79 -1.18 -2.84 31.62
N THR A 80 -1.91 -2.07 30.80
CA THR A 80 -2.93 -2.62 29.89
C THR A 80 -2.36 -2.96 28.51
N GLY A 81 -1.26 -2.34 28.11
CA GLY A 81 -0.73 -2.40 26.75
C GLY A 81 -1.46 -1.48 25.76
N ASN A 82 -2.53 -0.80 26.19
CA ASN A 82 -3.35 0.04 25.31
C ASN A 82 -2.72 1.43 25.09
N LEU A 83 -3.13 2.06 23.99
CA LEU A 83 -2.89 3.47 23.75
C LEU A 83 -3.83 4.34 24.58
N GLU A 84 -3.27 5.32 25.30
CA GLU A 84 -4.00 6.31 26.12
C GLU A 84 -4.15 7.66 25.41
N GLY A 85 -3.35 7.90 24.36
CA GLY A 85 -3.36 9.15 23.60
C GLY A 85 -2.23 9.26 22.58
N GLY A 86 -2.22 10.38 21.85
CA GLY A 86 -1.17 10.71 20.89
C GLY A 86 -1.68 11.05 19.51
N THR A 87 -0.75 11.13 18.55
CA THR A 87 -1.02 11.54 17.18
C THR A 87 -1.23 10.36 16.24
N MET A 88 -0.92 9.14 16.68
CA MET A 88 -1.01 7.91 15.87
C MET A 88 -2.08 6.94 16.41
N MET A 89 -3.16 7.47 16.99
CA MET A 89 -4.26 6.69 17.59
C MET A 89 -5.16 5.99 16.58
N SER A 90 -5.19 6.51 15.36
CA SER A 90 -5.90 5.93 14.24
C SER A 90 -5.00 6.07 13.04
N THR A 91 -5.07 5.09 12.18
CA THR A 91 -4.37 5.03 10.91
C THR A 91 -4.80 6.09 9.90
N GLN A 92 -6.00 6.66 10.04
CA GLN A 92 -6.42 7.84 9.29
C GLN A 92 -5.54 9.05 9.62
N HIS A 93 -4.87 9.02 10.78
CA HIS A 93 -3.92 10.06 11.19
C HIS A 93 -2.54 9.87 10.55
N PHE A 94 -2.28 8.79 9.80
CA PHE A 94 -0.99 8.52 9.17
C PHE A 94 -0.81 9.32 7.87
N SER A 95 -1.05 10.62 7.97
CA SER A 95 -0.88 11.56 6.88
C SER A 95 0.61 11.76 6.58
N PRO A 96 1.03 11.59 5.31
CA PRO A 96 2.41 11.86 4.91
C PRO A 96 2.82 13.30 5.20
N ILE A 97 4.05 13.50 5.66
CA ILE A 97 4.62 14.84 5.83
C ILE A 97 5.47 15.13 4.59
N MET A 98 5.10 16.15 3.83
CA MET A 98 5.79 16.56 2.62
C MET A 98 6.53 17.87 2.86
N THR A 99 7.82 17.89 2.55
CA THR A 99 8.63 19.11 2.45
C THR A 99 9.09 19.31 1.02
N ASP A 100 9.91 20.33 0.76
CA ASP A 100 10.47 20.55 -0.58
C ASP A 100 11.40 19.40 -1.01
N GLU A 101 12.02 18.70 -0.06
CA GLU A 101 13.07 17.71 -0.32
C GLU A 101 12.66 16.26 -0.06
N VAL A 102 11.78 16.04 0.93
CA VAL A 102 11.42 14.69 1.36
C VAL A 102 9.92 14.48 1.49
N ILE A 103 9.53 13.22 1.32
CA ILE A 103 8.24 12.68 1.70
C ILE A 103 8.48 11.71 2.86
N ILE A 104 7.90 12.03 4.01
CA ILE A 104 7.95 11.19 5.20
C ILE A 104 6.63 10.43 5.28
N THR A 105 6.70 9.11 5.37
CA THR A 105 5.53 8.26 5.58
C THR A 105 5.75 7.36 6.78
N TYR A 106 4.68 7.05 7.50
CA TYR A 106 4.80 6.27 8.73
C TYR A 106 3.51 5.49 9.00
N CYS A 107 3.59 4.55 9.92
CA CYS A 107 2.47 3.78 10.41
C CYS A 107 2.75 3.31 11.83
N PHE A 108 1.69 3.11 12.60
CA PHE A 108 1.71 2.48 13.90
C PHE A 108 0.72 1.30 13.91
N TYR A 109 1.09 0.19 14.54
CA TYR A 109 0.23 -0.95 14.84
C TYR A 109 0.18 -1.13 16.35
N ASP A 110 -1.01 -0.98 16.91
CA ASP A 110 -1.31 -1.30 18.31
C ASP A 110 -1.51 -2.81 18.42
N ALA A 111 -0.59 -3.48 19.09
CA ALA A 111 -0.57 -4.93 19.15
C ALA A 111 -1.47 -5.50 20.27
N GLY A 112 -1.96 -4.68 21.19
CA GLY A 112 -2.61 -5.14 22.41
C GLY A 112 -1.76 -6.19 23.14
N HIS A 113 -2.35 -7.33 23.52
CA HIS A 113 -1.62 -8.42 24.17
C HIS A 113 -0.98 -9.45 23.21
N GLY A 114 -1.22 -9.34 21.90
CA GLY A 114 -0.83 -10.33 20.91
C GLY A 114 -1.61 -11.65 21.05
N HIS A 115 -2.27 -12.08 19.99
CA HIS A 115 -3.07 -13.29 19.98
C HIS A 115 -2.99 -13.99 18.62
N ILE A 116 -3.05 -15.33 18.64
CA ILE A 116 -3.18 -16.15 17.41
C ILE A 116 -2.02 -15.89 16.43
N GLY A 117 -0.81 -15.79 16.96
CA GLY A 117 0.41 -15.54 16.18
C GLY A 117 0.70 -14.08 15.87
N LEU A 118 -0.25 -13.15 16.09
CA LEU A 118 0.04 -11.72 16.03
C LEU A 118 1.04 -11.35 17.15
N THR A 119 1.95 -10.44 16.84
CA THR A 119 2.91 -9.90 17.81
C THR A 119 2.17 -9.26 18.99
N ASN A 120 2.77 -9.32 20.18
CA ASN A 120 2.34 -8.58 21.37
C ASN A 120 3.06 -7.23 21.55
N ARG A 121 3.99 -6.92 20.64
CA ARG A 121 4.74 -5.66 20.60
C ARG A 121 4.12 -4.74 19.58
N ASP A 122 3.95 -3.49 19.96
CA ASP A 122 3.53 -2.47 19.01
C ASP A 122 4.60 -2.32 17.94
N GLN A 123 4.20 -1.89 16.76
CA GLN A 123 5.13 -1.69 15.65
C GLN A 123 5.01 -0.28 15.11
N CYS A 124 6.14 0.35 14.82
CA CYS A 124 6.18 1.63 14.15
C CYS A 124 7.21 1.61 13.03
N TYR A 125 6.80 1.95 11.82
CA TYR A 125 7.74 2.20 10.74
C TYR A 125 7.70 3.67 10.30
N VAL A 126 8.86 4.20 9.91
CA VAL A 126 9.01 5.55 9.36
C VAL A 126 9.92 5.48 8.14
N THR A 127 9.47 6.02 7.01
CA THR A 127 10.25 6.11 5.77
C THR A 127 10.47 7.55 5.39
N VAL A 128 11.68 7.90 4.94
CA VAL A 128 12.05 9.20 4.39
C VAL A 128 12.61 8.97 2.98
N CYS A 129 11.89 9.45 1.96
CA CYS A 129 12.34 9.38 0.57
C CYS A 129 12.31 10.74 -0.12
N SER A 130 13.02 10.86 -1.24
CA SER A 130 13.14 12.12 -1.96
C SER A 130 11.84 12.50 -2.68
N THR A 131 11.51 13.79 -2.70
CA THR A 131 10.49 14.35 -3.59
C THR A 131 10.84 14.18 -5.07
N ALA A 132 12.12 13.94 -5.40
CA ALA A 132 12.58 13.68 -6.76
C ALA A 132 12.03 12.37 -7.36
N ASN A 133 11.53 11.46 -6.52
CA ASN A 133 10.83 10.26 -6.98
C ASN A 133 9.61 10.59 -7.85
N ARG A 134 9.08 11.82 -7.77
CA ARG A 134 7.99 12.27 -8.62
C ARG A 134 8.30 12.19 -10.12
N TYR A 135 9.56 12.30 -10.53
CA TYR A 135 9.99 12.34 -11.94
C TYR A 135 11.13 11.35 -12.24
N TRP A 136 11.10 10.19 -11.55
CA TRP A 136 12.19 9.23 -11.60
C TRP A 136 12.39 8.62 -13.00
N MET A 137 11.33 8.39 -13.78
CA MET A 137 11.48 7.81 -15.13
C MET A 137 12.19 8.78 -16.08
N GLY A 138 11.90 10.09 -15.95
CA GLY A 138 12.62 11.13 -16.68
C GLY A 138 14.10 11.21 -16.30
N THR A 139 14.42 10.91 -15.03
CA THR A 139 15.81 10.90 -14.53
C THR A 139 16.59 9.68 -15.03
N LEU A 140 15.97 8.50 -15.02
CA LEU A 140 16.64 7.25 -15.41
C LEU A 140 16.74 7.04 -16.92
N ALA A 141 15.79 7.58 -17.68
CA ALA A 141 15.79 7.55 -19.13
C ALA A 141 15.55 8.96 -19.70
N PRO A 142 16.51 9.88 -19.62
CA PRO A 142 16.36 11.22 -20.19
C PRO A 142 16.06 11.20 -21.69
N ALA A 143 15.32 12.18 -22.21
CA ALA A 143 15.05 12.29 -23.65
C ALA A 143 16.35 12.31 -24.46
N GLY A 144 16.38 11.61 -25.59
CA GLY A 144 17.57 11.42 -26.42
C GLY A 144 18.65 10.48 -25.85
N SER A 145 18.48 9.91 -24.65
CA SER A 145 19.47 8.99 -24.08
C SER A 145 19.34 7.56 -24.64
N PRO A 146 20.40 6.73 -24.60
CA PRO A 146 20.31 5.31 -24.93
C PRO A 146 19.26 4.57 -24.10
N GLN A 147 19.09 4.93 -22.82
CA GLN A 147 18.08 4.36 -21.94
C GLN A 147 16.66 4.66 -22.42
N ALA A 148 16.40 5.85 -22.98
CA ALA A 148 15.08 6.19 -23.52
C ALA A 148 14.74 5.44 -24.83
N GLN A 149 15.74 4.89 -25.52
CA GLN A 149 15.51 4.00 -26.67
C GLN A 149 15.12 2.57 -26.26
N LYS A 150 15.32 2.20 -24.99
CA LYS A 150 14.98 0.87 -24.50
C LYS A 150 13.47 0.70 -24.35
N PRO A 151 12.95 -0.53 -24.46
CA PRO A 151 11.54 -0.79 -24.33
C PRO A 151 11.04 -0.49 -22.92
N PHE A 152 9.79 -0.04 -22.80
CA PHE A 152 9.16 0.26 -21.51
C PHE A 152 9.21 -0.91 -20.52
N SER A 153 9.15 -2.16 -21.03
CA SER A 153 9.21 -3.38 -20.23
C SER A 153 10.49 -3.54 -19.38
N ARG A 154 11.54 -2.76 -19.67
CA ARG A 154 12.75 -2.72 -18.84
C ARG A 154 12.54 -2.02 -17.50
N PHE A 155 11.52 -1.19 -17.35
CA PHE A 155 11.17 -0.64 -16.04
C PHE A 155 10.70 -1.73 -15.08
N VAL A 156 11.02 -1.53 -13.81
CA VAL A 156 10.43 -2.22 -12.66
C VAL A 156 9.53 -1.22 -11.96
N LEU A 157 8.26 -1.57 -11.77
CA LEU A 157 7.24 -0.62 -11.32
C LEU A 157 6.77 -0.95 -9.90
N ALA A 158 6.75 0.05 -9.03
CA ALA A 158 6.09 -0.08 -7.74
C ALA A 158 4.57 0.00 -7.90
N ALA A 159 3.86 -0.90 -7.19
CA ALA A 159 2.41 -1.00 -7.20
C ALA A 159 1.83 -0.95 -5.77
N PRO A 160 0.92 -0.01 -5.47
CA PRO A 160 0.11 -0.09 -4.27
C PRO A 160 -0.92 -1.21 -4.45
N HIS A 161 -0.83 -2.23 -3.60
CA HIS A 161 -1.82 -3.31 -3.53
C HIS A 161 -3.20 -2.73 -3.19
N ASP A 162 -4.21 -3.13 -3.94
CA ASP A 162 -5.60 -2.67 -3.78
C ASP A 162 -5.72 -1.16 -3.60
N ASN A 163 -5.06 -0.39 -4.47
CA ASN A 163 -4.88 1.06 -4.33
C ASN A 163 -6.15 1.89 -4.16
N GLY A 164 -7.31 1.38 -4.54
CA GLY A 164 -8.58 2.06 -4.29
C GLY A 164 -9.09 1.95 -2.86
N MET A 165 -8.51 1.07 -2.03
CA MET A 165 -8.77 0.97 -0.59
C MET A 165 -7.86 1.91 0.20
N ASN A 166 -7.91 3.19 -0.17
CA ASN A 166 -7.01 4.23 0.35
C ASN A 166 -7.67 5.24 1.31
N SER A 167 -8.99 5.17 1.46
CA SER A 167 -9.77 5.97 2.42
C SER A 167 -11.04 5.23 2.83
N MET A 168 -11.63 5.65 3.95
CA MET A 168 -12.93 5.17 4.41
C MET A 168 -14.10 5.92 3.76
N THR A 169 -13.87 6.98 2.97
CA THR A 169 -14.89 7.92 2.48
C THR A 169 -16.12 7.23 1.87
N THR A 170 -15.92 6.29 0.94
CA THR A 170 -17.02 5.57 0.28
C THR A 170 -17.74 4.63 1.25
N CYS A 171 -16.97 3.97 2.13
CA CYS A 171 -17.50 3.09 3.15
C CYS A 171 -18.34 3.85 4.19
N ASP A 172 -17.84 4.98 4.71
CA ASP A 172 -18.54 5.82 5.68
C ASP A 172 -19.85 6.36 5.13
N ALA A 173 -19.88 6.72 3.84
CA ALA A 173 -21.12 7.13 3.17
C ALA A 173 -22.18 6.02 3.16
N ILE A 174 -21.77 4.75 3.05
CA ILE A 174 -22.67 3.58 3.15
C ILE A 174 -23.05 3.33 4.61
N PHE A 175 -22.07 3.37 5.52
CA PHE A 175 -22.25 3.03 6.93
C PHE A 175 -23.16 4.01 7.67
N SER A 176 -23.18 5.28 7.25
CA SER A 176 -24.10 6.30 7.78
C SER A 176 -25.59 5.91 7.68
N SER A 177 -25.93 4.98 6.79
CA SER A 177 -27.28 4.48 6.55
C SER A 177 -27.37 2.96 6.64
N ALA A 178 -26.34 2.30 7.21
CA ALA A 178 -26.30 0.85 7.36
C ALA A 178 -27.35 0.37 8.36
N ASN A 179 -27.87 -0.83 8.12
CA ASN A 179 -28.87 -1.48 8.97
C ASN A 179 -28.66 -2.99 9.01
N MET A 180 -29.46 -3.68 9.82
CA MET A 180 -29.36 -5.14 9.99
C MET A 180 -29.61 -5.90 8.69
N ASP A 181 -30.56 -5.46 7.85
CA ASP A 181 -30.86 -6.09 6.56
C ASP A 181 -29.65 -6.07 5.62
N MET A 182 -28.83 -5.02 5.69
CA MET A 182 -27.58 -4.94 4.95
C MET A 182 -26.60 -6.01 5.43
N ILE A 183 -26.38 -6.15 6.74
CA ILE A 183 -25.47 -7.15 7.30
C ILE A 183 -25.92 -8.56 6.95
N SER A 184 -27.21 -8.87 7.09
CA SER A 184 -27.76 -10.17 6.74
C SER A 184 -27.55 -10.51 5.25
N GLN A 185 -27.72 -9.53 4.35
CA GLN A 185 -27.42 -9.72 2.92
C GLN A 185 -25.93 -9.93 2.64
N LEU A 186 -25.04 -9.22 3.34
CA LEU A 186 -23.60 -9.41 3.19
C LEU A 186 -23.18 -10.83 3.61
N ARG A 187 -23.83 -11.43 4.63
CA ARG A 187 -23.59 -12.82 5.02
C ARG A 187 -23.87 -13.82 3.89
N GLU A 188 -24.89 -13.56 3.08
CA GLU A 188 -25.26 -14.44 1.97
C GLU A 188 -24.30 -14.32 0.77
N ILE A 189 -23.68 -13.15 0.60
CA ILE A 189 -22.87 -12.82 -0.57
C ILE A 189 -21.38 -13.10 -0.33
N ILE A 190 -20.91 -13.02 0.92
CA ILE A 190 -19.49 -13.12 1.27
C ILE A 190 -19.24 -14.43 2.04
N PRO A 191 -18.60 -15.45 1.42
CA PRO A 191 -18.32 -16.72 2.07
C PRO A 191 -17.53 -16.59 3.38
N GLN A 192 -16.58 -15.65 3.44
CA GLN A 192 -15.75 -15.41 4.63
C GLN A 192 -16.55 -14.95 5.85
N VAL A 193 -17.76 -14.40 5.66
CA VAL A 193 -18.63 -14.00 6.77
C VAL A 193 -19.19 -15.22 7.52
N GLU A 194 -19.15 -16.41 6.93
CA GLU A 194 -19.44 -17.67 7.65
C GLU A 194 -18.51 -17.86 8.85
N TRP A 195 -17.24 -17.42 8.76
CA TRP A 195 -16.30 -17.47 9.89
C TRP A 195 -16.74 -16.59 11.06
N LEU A 196 -17.58 -15.60 10.80
CA LEU A 196 -18.15 -14.67 11.78
C LEU A 196 -19.58 -15.08 12.18
N SER A 197 -20.03 -16.29 11.88
CA SER A 197 -21.39 -16.78 12.17
C SER A 197 -21.77 -16.76 13.66
N HIS A 198 -20.78 -16.79 14.55
CA HIS A 198 -20.95 -16.73 16.00
C HIS A 198 -20.98 -15.29 16.56
N ILE A 199 -20.67 -14.29 15.73
CA ILE A 199 -20.69 -12.87 16.08
C ILE A 199 -22.05 -12.31 15.67
N SER A 200 -22.74 -11.61 16.57
CA SER A 200 -24.05 -11.05 16.26
C SER A 200 -23.98 -9.95 15.19
N ASP A 201 -25.02 -9.84 14.36
CA ASP A 201 -25.12 -8.78 13.34
C ASP A 201 -25.10 -7.38 13.97
N ALA A 202 -25.65 -7.22 15.18
CA ALA A 202 -25.63 -5.97 15.92
C ALA A 202 -24.19 -5.54 16.26
N PHE A 203 -23.36 -6.48 16.72
CA PHE A 203 -21.94 -6.22 16.99
C PHE A 203 -21.20 -5.82 15.72
N ILE A 204 -21.40 -6.55 14.61
CA ILE A 204 -20.77 -6.25 13.32
C ILE A 204 -21.18 -4.86 12.83
N LEU A 205 -22.46 -4.52 12.95
CA LEU A 205 -22.98 -3.21 12.54
C LEU A 205 -22.37 -2.07 13.36
N GLU A 206 -22.24 -2.25 14.68
CA GLU A 206 -21.66 -1.27 15.60
C GLU A 206 -20.17 -1.01 15.33
N HIS A 207 -19.41 -2.03 14.90
CA HIS A 207 -17.96 -1.97 14.68
C HIS A 207 -17.56 -2.00 13.20
N LEU A 208 -18.52 -1.77 12.29
CA LEU A 208 -18.29 -1.93 10.85
C LEU A 208 -17.15 -1.04 10.31
N PRO A 209 -17.02 0.25 10.72
CA PRO A 209 -15.89 1.08 10.32
C PRO A 209 -14.55 0.47 10.74
N GLU A 210 -14.40 0.05 11.99
CA GLU A 210 -13.17 -0.51 12.55
C GLU A 210 -12.83 -1.87 11.91
N ILE A 211 -13.84 -2.71 11.61
CA ILE A 211 -13.66 -3.99 10.94
C ILE A 211 -13.12 -3.79 9.52
N VAL A 212 -13.80 -2.96 8.72
CA VAL A 212 -13.36 -2.69 7.34
C VAL A 212 -12.00 -2.01 7.33
N TYR A 213 -11.80 -1.07 8.24
CA TYR A 213 -10.51 -0.45 8.44
C TYR A 213 -9.41 -1.48 8.74
N GLY A 214 -9.65 -2.38 9.70
CA GLY A 214 -8.67 -3.35 10.18
C GLY A 214 -8.30 -4.43 9.16
N THR A 215 -9.19 -4.72 8.20
CA THR A 215 -9.13 -5.92 7.34
C THR A 215 -9.07 -5.65 5.84
N ALA A 216 -9.46 -4.45 5.37
CA ALA A 216 -9.60 -4.15 3.95
C ALA A 216 -8.88 -2.89 3.48
N ILE A 217 -8.53 -1.95 4.38
CA ILE A 217 -7.76 -0.76 4.02
C ILE A 217 -6.29 -1.14 3.84
N THR A 218 -5.86 -1.21 2.58
CA THR A 218 -4.50 -1.58 2.18
C THR A 218 -3.62 -0.37 1.89
N GLN A 219 -4.21 0.82 1.76
CA GLN A 219 -3.47 2.06 1.52
C GLN A 219 -3.94 3.17 2.46
N LYS A 220 -3.07 4.14 2.72
CA LYS A 220 -3.34 5.27 3.67
C LYS A 220 -3.04 6.63 3.07
N LYS A 221 -2.95 6.69 1.74
CA LYS A 221 -2.41 7.82 1.01
C LYS A 221 -3.34 8.13 -0.14
N GLU A 222 -3.44 9.39 -0.52
CA GLU A 222 -4.08 9.75 -1.78
C GLU A 222 -3.25 9.20 -2.95
N ILE A 223 -3.91 8.94 -4.08
CA ILE A 223 -3.27 8.44 -5.31
C ILE A 223 -2.15 9.39 -5.74
N SER A 224 -2.38 10.70 -5.64
CA SER A 224 -1.37 11.74 -5.89
C SER A 224 -0.09 11.56 -5.06
N VAL A 225 -0.19 11.14 -3.79
CA VAL A 225 0.98 10.89 -2.95
C VAL A 225 1.66 9.58 -3.32
N MET A 226 0.91 8.52 -3.66
CA MET A 226 1.50 7.27 -4.17
C MET A 226 2.34 7.53 -5.43
N LEU A 227 1.83 8.38 -6.33
CA LEU A 227 2.54 8.81 -7.53
C LEU A 227 3.78 9.64 -7.19
N ALA A 228 3.68 10.55 -6.22
CA ALA A 228 4.83 11.34 -5.75
C ALA A 228 5.93 10.48 -5.11
N LEU A 229 5.56 9.40 -4.41
CA LEU A 229 6.50 8.42 -3.85
C LEU A 229 7.24 7.62 -4.93
N GLY A 230 6.65 7.47 -6.12
CA GLY A 230 7.26 6.79 -7.27
C GLY A 230 6.45 5.62 -7.83
N ALA A 231 5.25 5.33 -7.31
CA ALA A 231 4.39 4.28 -7.85
C ALA A 231 3.97 4.58 -9.28
N ARG A 232 4.00 3.58 -10.17
CA ARG A 232 3.66 3.73 -11.60
C ARG A 232 2.83 2.59 -12.15
N TYR A 233 2.44 1.63 -11.30
CA TYR A 233 1.56 0.54 -11.66
C TYR A 233 0.40 0.48 -10.68
N PHE A 234 -0.83 0.43 -11.18
CA PHE A 234 -2.03 0.42 -10.35
C PHE A 234 -2.99 -0.67 -10.85
N GLU A 235 -3.36 -1.60 -9.99
CA GLU A 235 -4.46 -2.53 -10.27
C GLU A 235 -5.80 -1.90 -9.87
N PHE A 236 -6.78 -1.91 -10.76
CA PHE A 236 -8.11 -1.38 -10.44
C PHE A 236 -9.18 -2.41 -10.78
N ARG A 237 -10.14 -2.58 -9.87
CA ARG A 237 -11.28 -3.49 -10.03
C ARG A 237 -12.59 -2.70 -10.14
N PRO A 238 -12.90 -2.09 -11.30
CA PRO A 238 -14.03 -1.20 -11.42
C PRO A 238 -15.34 -2.00 -11.49
N ALA A 239 -16.27 -1.71 -10.60
CA ALA A 239 -17.66 -2.13 -10.73
C ALA A 239 -18.60 -1.16 -10.02
N GLU A 240 -19.88 -1.18 -10.40
CA GLU A 240 -20.91 -0.48 -9.62
C GLU A 240 -21.01 -1.07 -8.21
N LEU A 241 -21.53 -0.26 -7.29
CA LEU A 241 -21.83 -0.71 -5.93
C LEU A 241 -22.87 -1.84 -5.93
N LEU A 242 -22.87 -2.67 -4.88
CA LEU A 242 -23.94 -3.63 -4.65
C LEU A 242 -25.31 -2.92 -4.68
N PRO A 243 -26.37 -3.55 -5.24
CA PRO A 243 -27.70 -2.92 -5.29
C PRO A 243 -28.20 -2.42 -3.93
N THR A 244 -27.83 -3.10 -2.85
CA THR A 244 -28.17 -2.70 -1.48
C THR A 244 -27.44 -1.44 -1.05
N PHE A 245 -26.16 -1.29 -1.41
CA PHE A 245 -25.41 -0.07 -1.16
C PHE A 245 -25.91 1.09 -2.03
N GLN A 246 -26.31 0.83 -3.27
CA GLN A 246 -26.93 1.84 -4.14
C GLN A 246 -28.25 2.36 -3.54
N ARG A 247 -29.04 1.50 -2.89
CA ARG A 247 -30.30 1.90 -2.23
C ARG A 247 -30.08 2.66 -0.93
N LEU A 248 -29.08 2.25 -0.13
CA LEU A 248 -28.84 2.81 1.19
C LEU A 248 -28.01 4.11 1.17
N SER A 249 -27.03 4.20 0.27
CA SER A 249 -26.13 5.34 0.20
C SER A 249 -26.65 6.41 -0.77
N LYS A 250 -26.20 7.66 -0.57
CA LYS A 250 -26.39 8.77 -1.52
C LYS A 250 -25.27 8.85 -2.56
N LEU A 251 -24.50 7.78 -2.72
CA LEU A 251 -23.36 7.76 -3.63
C LEU A 251 -23.84 7.77 -5.09
N PRO A 252 -23.15 8.49 -6.00
CA PRO A 252 -23.47 8.46 -7.41
C PRO A 252 -23.40 7.04 -7.99
N ASN A 253 -24.29 6.73 -8.93
CA ASN A 253 -24.23 5.48 -9.69
C ASN A 253 -23.10 5.53 -10.72
N LYS A 254 -21.90 5.17 -10.28
CA LYS A 254 -20.67 5.09 -11.07
C LYS A 254 -19.85 3.87 -10.68
N PHE A 255 -18.72 3.66 -11.34
CA PHE A 255 -17.80 2.57 -11.00
C PHE A 255 -16.88 2.96 -9.84
N TYR A 256 -16.75 2.07 -8.89
CA TYR A 256 -15.86 2.17 -7.74
C TYR A 256 -14.87 1.01 -7.76
N PHE A 257 -13.72 1.21 -7.13
CA PHE A 257 -12.82 0.12 -6.81
C PHE A 257 -13.55 -0.90 -5.93
N GLN A 258 -13.39 -2.19 -6.22
CA GLN A 258 -13.95 -3.27 -5.42
C GLN A 258 -12.86 -4.10 -4.75
N HIS A 259 -12.90 -4.19 -3.43
CA HIS A 259 -12.22 -5.22 -2.65
C HIS A 259 -13.27 -6.19 -2.12
N ALA A 260 -13.47 -7.30 -2.85
CA ALA A 260 -14.66 -8.14 -2.71
C ALA A 260 -15.95 -7.33 -2.92
N CYS A 261 -16.73 -7.11 -1.86
CA CYS A 261 -17.90 -6.23 -1.87
C CYS A 261 -17.63 -4.85 -1.29
N ILE A 262 -16.45 -4.60 -0.70
CA ILE A 262 -16.13 -3.37 0.01
C ILE A 262 -15.67 -2.34 -1.03
N PRO A 263 -16.40 -1.22 -1.18
CA PRO A 263 -16.10 -0.25 -2.22
C PRO A 263 -15.06 0.78 -1.76
N GLY A 264 -14.11 1.07 -2.64
CA GLY A 264 -13.07 2.07 -2.45
C GLY A 264 -13.35 3.37 -3.22
N ILE A 265 -12.29 4.04 -3.66
CA ILE A 265 -12.36 5.25 -4.49
C ILE A 265 -13.14 5.02 -5.79
N ALA A 266 -13.80 6.06 -6.29
CA ALA A 266 -14.44 6.02 -7.60
C ALA A 266 -13.41 6.00 -8.74
N PHE A 267 -13.76 5.34 -9.84
CA PHE A 267 -12.83 5.12 -10.95
C PHE A 267 -12.50 6.41 -11.72
N ASP A 268 -13.48 7.30 -11.89
CA ASP A 268 -13.30 8.63 -12.49
C ASP A 268 -12.36 9.52 -11.64
N ASP A 269 -12.53 9.51 -10.33
CA ASP A 269 -11.69 10.26 -9.39
C ASP A 269 -10.25 9.71 -9.40
N PHE A 270 -10.11 8.38 -9.45
CA PHE A 270 -8.81 7.72 -9.64
C PHE A 270 -8.14 8.14 -10.95
N LEU A 271 -8.84 8.04 -12.09
CA LEU A 271 -8.32 8.42 -13.41
C LEU A 271 -7.93 9.90 -13.48
N ALA A 272 -8.72 10.79 -12.86
CA ALA A 272 -8.43 12.22 -12.80
C ALA A 272 -7.09 12.50 -12.09
N GLN A 273 -6.80 11.81 -10.98
CA GLN A 273 -5.52 11.96 -10.27
C GLN A 273 -4.34 11.45 -11.10
N GLN A 274 -4.50 10.33 -11.83
CA GLN A 274 -3.47 9.79 -12.72
C GLN A 274 -3.16 10.76 -13.87
N VAL A 275 -4.19 11.27 -14.54
CA VAL A 275 -4.04 12.20 -15.66
C VAL A 275 -3.45 13.53 -15.20
N ALA A 276 -3.91 14.10 -14.09
CA ALA A 276 -3.34 15.34 -13.54
C ALA A 276 -1.85 15.18 -13.24
N PHE A 277 -1.44 14.02 -12.72
CA PHE A 277 -0.03 13.72 -12.51
C PHE A 277 0.76 13.63 -13.81
N LEU A 278 0.28 12.86 -14.80
CA LEU A 278 0.96 12.71 -16.09
C LEU A 278 1.05 14.04 -16.83
N ASP A 279 0.01 14.87 -16.80
CA ASP A 279 0.01 16.19 -17.43
C ASP A 279 1.10 17.10 -16.83
N ALA A 280 1.26 17.07 -15.50
CA ALA A 280 2.30 17.81 -14.80
C ALA A 280 3.71 17.20 -14.93
N ASN A 281 3.84 15.94 -15.36
CA ASN A 281 5.11 15.19 -15.39
C ASN A 281 5.29 14.51 -16.77
N PRO A 282 5.72 15.26 -17.80
CA PRO A 282 5.71 14.80 -19.20
C PRO A 282 6.61 13.58 -19.50
N THR A 283 7.58 13.30 -18.63
CA THR A 283 8.49 12.16 -18.76
C THR A 283 7.96 10.88 -18.13
N GLU A 284 6.90 10.96 -17.34
CA GLU A 284 6.38 9.82 -16.60
C GLU A 284 5.34 9.07 -17.41
N ILE A 285 5.23 7.77 -17.16
CA ILE A 285 4.28 6.86 -17.78
C ILE A 285 3.67 6.01 -16.67
N VAL A 286 2.35 5.86 -16.66
CA VAL A 286 1.62 5.04 -15.68
C VAL A 286 0.99 3.85 -16.37
N THR A 287 1.06 2.69 -15.72
CA THR A 287 0.35 1.48 -16.10
C THR A 287 -0.87 1.28 -15.20
N LEU A 288 -2.05 1.15 -15.80
CA LEU A 288 -3.31 0.77 -15.17
C LEU A 288 -3.67 -0.65 -15.59
N HIS A 289 -3.79 -1.56 -14.63
CA HIS A 289 -4.25 -2.93 -14.86
C HIS A 289 -5.68 -3.09 -14.37
N LEU A 290 -6.62 -3.20 -15.30
CA LEU A 290 -8.02 -3.50 -15.00
C LEU A 290 -8.19 -5.00 -14.78
N ARG A 291 -8.78 -5.36 -13.64
CA ARG A 291 -9.01 -6.74 -13.22
C ARG A 291 -10.42 -6.92 -12.68
N TYR A 292 -10.96 -8.13 -12.76
CA TYR A 292 -12.30 -8.43 -12.23
C TYR A 292 -12.36 -9.68 -11.35
N ASP A 293 -11.20 -10.15 -10.87
CA ASP A 293 -11.12 -11.17 -9.84
C ASP A 293 -11.75 -10.69 -8.53
N ASN A 294 -12.37 -11.61 -7.79
CA ASN A 294 -13.01 -11.35 -6.50
C ASN A 294 -14.14 -10.31 -6.47
N ILE A 295 -14.54 -9.71 -7.60
CA ILE A 295 -15.74 -8.86 -7.67
C ILE A 295 -16.98 -9.75 -7.49
N VAL A 296 -17.81 -9.42 -6.52
CA VAL A 296 -19.09 -10.11 -6.28
C VAL A 296 -20.00 -10.01 -7.50
N LYS A 297 -20.70 -11.11 -7.84
CA LYS A 297 -21.43 -11.26 -9.11
C LYS A 297 -22.55 -10.22 -9.31
N GLN A 298 -23.07 -9.68 -8.22
CA GLN A 298 -24.14 -8.70 -8.19
C GLN A 298 -23.66 -7.29 -8.55
N CYS A 299 -22.36 -7.01 -8.49
CA CYS A 299 -21.79 -5.74 -8.92
C CYS A 299 -21.60 -5.74 -10.43
N ARG A 300 -22.24 -4.79 -11.12
CA ARG A 300 -22.12 -4.66 -12.58
C ARG A 300 -20.72 -4.15 -12.95
N ARG A 301 -20.06 -4.89 -13.84
CA ARG A 301 -18.78 -4.48 -14.43
C ARG A 301 -19.00 -3.49 -15.58
N PRO A 302 -18.08 -2.53 -15.79
CA PRO A 302 -18.10 -1.70 -16.99
C PRO A 302 -17.91 -2.54 -18.25
N THR A 303 -18.55 -2.11 -19.33
CA THR A 303 -18.28 -2.59 -20.69
C THR A 303 -16.97 -2.00 -21.22
N ALA A 304 -16.41 -2.61 -22.26
CA ALA A 304 -15.20 -2.08 -22.92
C ALA A 304 -15.38 -0.65 -23.47
N GLN A 305 -16.59 -0.31 -23.92
CA GLN A 305 -16.91 1.03 -24.40
C GLN A 305 -16.95 2.03 -23.23
N GLU A 306 -17.61 1.70 -22.11
CA GLU A 306 -17.63 2.57 -20.93
C GLU A 306 -16.22 2.83 -20.39
N ILE A 307 -15.35 1.83 -20.37
CA ILE A 307 -13.92 2.01 -20.01
C ILE A 307 -13.23 2.96 -20.99
N THR A 308 -13.42 2.75 -22.31
CA THR A 308 -12.83 3.58 -23.36
C THR A 308 -13.26 5.04 -23.23
N ASP A 309 -14.55 5.27 -22.99
CA ASP A 309 -15.12 6.61 -22.85
C ASP A 309 -14.55 7.32 -21.61
N LEU A 310 -14.48 6.63 -20.47
CA LEU A 310 -13.91 7.16 -19.23
C LEU A 310 -12.41 7.51 -19.38
N LEU A 311 -11.64 6.66 -20.08
CA LEU A 311 -10.22 6.92 -20.35
C LEU A 311 -10.02 8.11 -21.31
N ASN A 312 -10.82 8.17 -22.38
CA ASN A 312 -10.78 9.28 -23.33
C ASN A 312 -11.17 10.59 -22.66
N GLU A 313 -12.25 10.59 -21.87
CA GLU A 313 -12.69 11.74 -21.10
C GLU A 313 -11.59 12.20 -20.14
N ALA A 314 -11.02 11.28 -19.35
CA ALA A 314 -9.95 11.61 -18.42
C ALA A 314 -8.74 12.24 -19.15
N CYS A 315 -8.21 11.58 -20.19
CA CYS A 315 -7.05 12.07 -20.95
C CYS A 315 -7.31 13.41 -21.64
N SER A 316 -8.55 13.69 -22.07
CA SER A 316 -8.91 14.97 -22.70
C SER A 316 -8.79 16.19 -21.76
N ARG A 317 -8.70 15.95 -20.44
CA ARG A 317 -8.52 17.00 -19.43
C ARG A 317 -7.07 17.48 -19.30
N ALA A 318 -6.10 16.79 -19.90
CA ALA A 318 -4.70 17.22 -19.92
C ALA A 318 -4.55 18.56 -20.67
N GLN A 319 -3.76 19.48 -20.12
CA GLN A 319 -3.63 20.85 -20.63
C GLN A 319 -2.23 21.19 -21.11
N ASN A 320 -1.20 20.55 -20.55
CA ASN A 320 0.20 20.95 -20.74
C ASN A 320 0.86 20.20 -21.89
N ALA A 321 0.48 18.94 -22.13
CA ALA A 321 1.03 18.14 -23.21
C ALA A 321 0.00 17.12 -23.74
N PRO A 322 0.09 16.69 -25.01
CA PRO A 322 -0.73 15.60 -25.52
C PRO A 322 -0.64 14.39 -24.58
N LEU A 323 -1.81 13.91 -24.15
CA LEU A 323 -1.94 12.72 -23.33
C LEU A 323 -2.96 11.80 -23.96
N THR A 324 -2.52 10.59 -24.28
CA THR A 324 -3.36 9.51 -24.77
C THR A 324 -3.04 8.24 -23.98
N TRP A 325 -3.87 7.23 -24.20
CA TRP A 325 -3.68 5.91 -23.63
C TRP A 325 -3.56 4.86 -24.72
N GLY A 326 -2.97 3.71 -24.39
CA GLY A 326 -2.94 2.54 -25.26
C GLY A 326 -2.81 1.26 -24.45
N ASP A 327 -2.66 0.13 -25.14
CA ASP A 327 -2.74 -1.19 -24.51
C ASP A 327 -1.36 -1.79 -24.15
N ARG A 328 -1.36 -3.05 -23.70
CA ARG A 328 -0.14 -3.80 -23.35
C ARG A 328 0.91 -3.89 -24.46
N THR A 329 0.55 -3.70 -25.74
CA THR A 329 1.52 -3.74 -26.85
C THR A 329 2.56 -2.64 -26.74
N LEU A 330 2.30 -1.62 -25.93
CA LEU A 330 3.24 -0.53 -25.64
C LEU A 330 4.43 -0.95 -24.78
N PHE A 331 4.36 -2.08 -24.08
CA PHE A 331 5.49 -2.55 -23.25
C PHE A 331 6.76 -2.82 -24.05
N SER A 332 6.65 -3.22 -25.32
CA SER A 332 7.81 -3.46 -26.20
C SER A 332 8.27 -2.21 -26.96
N ARG A 333 7.58 -1.06 -26.79
CA ARG A 333 7.93 0.17 -27.49
C ARG A 333 9.02 0.94 -26.73
N PRO A 334 9.92 1.63 -27.46
CA PRO A 334 10.88 2.55 -26.85
C PRO A 334 10.18 3.60 -25.98
N ILE A 335 10.74 3.87 -24.80
CA ILE A 335 10.22 4.86 -23.85
C ILE A 335 10.07 6.25 -24.50
N GLU A 336 11.05 6.65 -25.31
CA GLU A 336 11.00 7.92 -26.03
C GLU A 336 9.82 8.01 -27.01
N SER A 337 9.52 6.92 -27.73
CA SER A 337 8.41 6.88 -28.68
C SER A 337 7.06 7.08 -27.98
N LEU A 338 6.88 6.48 -26.80
CA LEU A 338 5.68 6.65 -25.99
C LEU A 338 5.49 8.11 -25.56
N ARG A 339 6.56 8.77 -25.12
CA ARG A 339 6.54 10.19 -24.71
C ARG A 339 6.28 11.11 -25.90
N ALA A 340 6.98 10.91 -27.02
CA ALA A 340 6.84 11.73 -28.21
C ALA A 340 5.41 11.69 -28.79
N ASN A 341 4.75 10.54 -28.69
CA ASN A 341 3.36 10.36 -29.15
C ASN A 341 2.32 10.76 -28.08
N GLY A 342 2.75 11.16 -26.88
CA GLY A 342 1.86 11.48 -25.77
C GLY A 342 1.16 10.27 -25.13
N THR A 343 1.48 9.04 -25.55
CA THR A 343 0.85 7.81 -25.04
C THR A 343 1.52 7.37 -23.74
N ARG A 344 1.08 7.98 -22.64
CA ARG A 344 1.73 7.87 -21.31
C ARG A 344 0.85 7.20 -20.25
N LEU A 345 -0.35 6.77 -20.63
CA LEU A 345 -1.19 5.88 -19.83
C LEU A 345 -1.30 4.52 -20.55
N ILE A 346 -0.70 3.48 -19.99
CA ILE A 346 -0.79 2.12 -20.52
C ILE A 346 -1.89 1.39 -19.78
N VAL A 347 -2.91 0.91 -20.49
CA VAL A 347 -4.05 0.21 -19.91
C VAL A 347 -4.01 -1.25 -20.31
N VAL A 348 -3.91 -2.12 -19.30
CA VAL A 348 -3.90 -3.57 -19.47
C VAL A 348 -5.21 -4.11 -18.91
N ASN A 349 -5.92 -4.95 -19.67
CA ASN A 349 -7.18 -5.54 -19.22
C ASN A 349 -7.02 -7.06 -19.09
N GLU A 350 -7.31 -7.60 -17.90
CA GLU A 350 -7.26 -9.05 -17.58
C GLU A 350 -6.02 -9.79 -18.14
N ALA A 351 -4.84 -9.16 -18.06
CA ALA A 351 -3.61 -9.82 -18.52
C ALA A 351 -3.21 -11.00 -17.64
N GLU A 352 -2.68 -12.03 -18.32
CA GLU A 352 -1.94 -13.10 -17.69
C GLU A 352 -0.68 -12.55 -17.02
N LYS A 353 -0.38 -13.08 -15.83
CA LYS A 353 0.74 -12.65 -15.02
C LYS A 353 1.46 -13.84 -14.41
N TYR A 354 2.78 -13.75 -14.40
CA TYR A 354 3.63 -14.61 -13.60
C TYR A 354 3.67 -14.05 -12.18
N ASP A 355 2.75 -14.52 -11.36
CA ASP A 355 2.48 -13.99 -10.02
C ASP A 355 3.10 -14.87 -8.94
N SER A 356 3.78 -14.23 -7.98
CA SER A 356 4.28 -14.90 -6.78
C SER A 356 3.14 -15.35 -5.84
N TRP A 357 1.96 -14.72 -5.94
CA TRP A 357 0.83 -14.95 -5.04
C TRP A 357 0.19 -16.32 -5.16
N THR A 358 -0.03 -16.96 -4.01
CA THR A 358 -0.94 -18.09 -3.84
C THR A 358 -1.66 -17.94 -2.50
N ALA A 359 -2.91 -18.42 -2.42
CA ALA A 359 -3.69 -18.34 -1.18
C ALA A 359 -2.96 -19.00 0.02
N GLU A 360 -2.28 -20.12 -0.21
CA GLU A 360 -1.54 -20.85 0.83
C GLU A 360 -0.32 -20.07 1.34
N ALA A 361 0.50 -19.52 0.44
CA ALA A 361 1.73 -18.83 0.86
C ALA A 361 1.45 -17.44 1.46
N TYR A 362 0.35 -16.79 1.06
CA TYR A 362 0.08 -15.41 1.44
C TYR A 362 -0.86 -15.28 2.65
N ALA A 363 -1.59 -16.34 3.02
CA ALA A 363 -2.26 -16.43 4.32
C ALA A 363 -1.23 -16.67 5.44
N THR A 364 -0.38 -15.67 5.70
CA THR A 364 0.76 -15.75 6.62
C THR A 364 0.88 -14.51 7.51
N LEU A 365 1.62 -14.62 8.60
CA LEU A 365 2.04 -13.52 9.47
C LEU A 365 3.55 -13.26 9.42
N VAL A 366 4.28 -14.07 8.64
CA VAL A 366 5.75 -14.05 8.53
C VAL A 366 6.18 -14.06 7.06
N PRO A 367 7.38 -13.52 6.73
CA PRO A 367 7.82 -13.38 5.34
C PRO A 367 8.21 -14.68 4.65
N ASP A 368 8.58 -15.74 5.38
CA ASP A 368 9.25 -16.92 4.81
C ASP A 368 8.46 -17.61 3.68
N PRO A 369 7.13 -17.84 3.80
CA PRO A 369 6.37 -18.46 2.72
C PRO A 369 6.35 -17.61 1.44
N ILE A 370 6.31 -16.28 1.57
CA ILE A 370 6.37 -15.35 0.43
C ILE A 370 7.76 -15.38 -0.20
N LEU A 371 8.81 -15.36 0.63
CA LEU A 371 10.19 -15.45 0.17
C LEU A 371 10.43 -16.75 -0.62
N ALA A 372 9.91 -17.89 -0.14
CA ALA A 372 10.00 -19.15 -0.85
C ALA A 372 9.32 -19.10 -2.24
N ARG A 373 8.23 -18.33 -2.40
CA ARG A 373 7.64 -18.07 -3.73
C ARG A 373 8.60 -17.32 -4.62
N PHE A 374 9.23 -16.25 -4.11
CA PHE A 374 10.21 -15.47 -4.88
C PHE A 374 11.40 -16.32 -5.31
N GLU A 375 11.90 -17.18 -4.43
CA GLU A 375 13.01 -18.09 -4.72
C GLU A 375 12.66 -19.15 -5.78
N GLY A 376 11.39 -19.50 -5.92
CA GLY A 376 10.89 -20.39 -6.96
C GLY A 376 10.62 -19.71 -8.31
N MET A 377 10.70 -18.37 -8.40
CA MET A 377 10.46 -17.67 -9.65
C MET A 377 11.68 -17.70 -10.58
N THR A 378 11.45 -17.95 -11.87
CA THR A 378 12.51 -18.09 -12.88
C THR A 378 12.29 -17.21 -14.11
N THR A 379 13.33 -17.07 -14.94
CA THR A 379 13.26 -16.34 -16.21
C THR A 379 12.29 -17.01 -17.19
N GLU A 380 12.27 -18.35 -17.26
CA GLU A 380 11.39 -19.11 -18.14
C GLU A 380 9.91 -18.92 -17.75
N GLY A 381 9.62 -18.88 -16.45
CA GLY A 381 8.27 -18.57 -15.96
C GLY A 381 7.83 -17.17 -16.38
N GLN A 382 8.74 -16.19 -16.31
CA GLN A 382 8.48 -14.83 -16.75
C GLN A 382 8.19 -14.73 -18.25
N GLU A 383 8.92 -15.45 -19.12
CA GLU A 383 8.75 -15.39 -20.59
C GLU A 383 7.32 -15.70 -21.06
N SER A 384 6.61 -16.54 -20.29
CA SER A 384 5.25 -17.01 -20.60
C SER A 384 4.14 -15.96 -20.40
N THR A 385 4.45 -14.80 -19.82
CA THR A 385 3.45 -13.76 -19.50
C THR A 385 3.97 -12.36 -19.83
N ASP A 386 3.08 -11.37 -19.85
CA ASP A 386 3.47 -9.97 -20.09
C ASP A 386 4.03 -9.28 -18.83
N LEU A 387 3.61 -9.78 -17.67
CA LEU A 387 3.81 -9.15 -16.37
C LEU A 387 4.36 -10.16 -15.37
N THR A 388 5.36 -9.75 -14.59
CA THR A 388 5.85 -10.51 -13.43
C THR A 388 5.55 -9.75 -12.16
N ILE A 389 4.80 -10.34 -11.23
CA ILE A 389 4.36 -9.66 -10.01
C ILE A 389 5.02 -10.29 -8.78
N LEU A 390 5.83 -9.50 -8.09
CA LEU A 390 6.42 -9.80 -6.78
C LEU A 390 5.58 -9.10 -5.71
N GLN A 391 4.76 -9.84 -4.98
CA GLN A 391 3.86 -9.29 -3.96
C GLN A 391 4.53 -9.38 -2.57
N CYS A 392 4.66 -8.24 -1.88
CA CYS A 392 5.36 -8.15 -0.60
C CYS A 392 4.41 -8.15 0.61
N GLN A 393 3.12 -7.91 0.37
CA GLN A 393 2.10 -7.90 1.41
C GLN A 393 1.66 -9.32 1.76
N ALA A 394 1.40 -9.56 3.04
CA ALA A 394 0.70 -10.76 3.48
C ALA A 394 -0.81 -10.51 3.51
N THR A 395 -1.59 -11.56 3.28
CA THR A 395 -3.05 -11.55 3.41
C THR A 395 -3.43 -12.19 4.75
N SER A 396 -2.97 -11.59 5.86
CA SER A 396 -3.15 -12.09 7.23
C SER A 396 -4.63 -12.30 7.61
N GLN A 397 -5.52 -11.48 7.07
CA GLN A 397 -6.98 -11.60 7.20
C GLN A 397 -7.57 -12.84 6.51
N SER A 398 -6.79 -13.56 5.69
CA SER A 398 -7.21 -14.87 5.15
C SER A 398 -6.96 -16.03 6.12
N ILE A 399 -6.28 -15.79 7.25
CA ILE A 399 -6.18 -16.75 8.34
C ILE A 399 -7.43 -16.57 9.20
N LYS A 400 -8.28 -17.61 9.25
CA LYS A 400 -9.60 -17.55 9.90
C LYS A 400 -9.54 -17.01 11.32
N GLU A 401 -8.65 -17.54 12.13
CA GLU A 401 -8.53 -17.18 13.55
C GLU A 401 -8.05 -15.73 13.70
N VAL A 402 -7.15 -15.27 12.83
CA VAL A 402 -6.68 -13.87 12.79
C VAL A 402 -7.82 -12.94 12.38
N LEU A 403 -8.63 -13.29 11.38
CA LEU A 403 -9.79 -12.49 10.97
C LEU A 403 -10.78 -12.35 12.12
N VAL A 404 -11.17 -13.45 12.76
CA VAL A 404 -12.12 -13.45 13.88
C VAL A 404 -11.60 -12.59 15.02
N TYR A 405 -10.33 -12.74 15.41
CA TYR A 405 -9.74 -11.91 16.44
C TYR A 405 -9.66 -10.44 16.04
N SER A 406 -9.28 -10.13 14.80
CA SER A 406 -9.22 -8.75 14.30
C SER A 406 -10.58 -8.07 14.30
N VAL A 407 -11.67 -8.82 14.06
CA VAL A 407 -13.04 -8.32 14.17
C VAL A 407 -13.42 -8.05 15.62
N LEU A 408 -13.09 -8.95 16.55
CA LEU A 408 -13.43 -8.82 17.97
C LEU A 408 -12.60 -7.76 18.71
N SER A 409 -11.37 -7.52 18.24
CA SER A 409 -10.43 -6.53 18.79
C SER A 409 -10.29 -5.29 17.88
N ALA A 410 -11.23 -5.12 16.95
CA ALA A 410 -11.20 -4.05 15.96
C ALA A 410 -11.15 -2.70 16.67
N ASN A 411 -10.07 -1.97 16.44
CA ASN A 411 -9.88 -0.60 16.86
C ASN A 411 -9.10 0.13 15.77
N ALA A 412 -9.02 1.45 15.86
CA ALA A 412 -8.54 2.31 14.80
C ALA A 412 -7.04 2.12 14.44
N ALA A 413 -6.26 1.35 15.21
CA ALA A 413 -4.83 1.08 14.98
C ALA A 413 -4.44 -0.41 15.07
N THR A 414 -5.40 -1.35 15.17
CA THR A 414 -5.14 -2.80 15.39
C THR A 414 -5.18 -3.63 14.10
N SER A 415 -4.94 -3.02 12.93
CA SER A 415 -5.04 -3.72 11.64
C SER A 415 -4.03 -4.87 11.51
N CYS A 416 -4.52 -6.09 11.33
CA CYS A 416 -3.69 -7.27 11.07
C CYS A 416 -2.87 -7.17 9.77
N LEU A 417 -3.23 -6.28 8.84
CA LEU A 417 -2.41 -5.99 7.65
C LEU A 417 -1.14 -5.23 8.08
N THR A 418 -1.31 -4.20 8.90
CA THR A 418 -0.20 -3.36 9.37
C THR A 418 0.80 -4.13 10.22
N SER A 419 0.37 -5.17 10.92
CA SER A 419 1.24 -6.00 11.78
C SER A 419 2.29 -6.82 11.02
N THR A 420 2.11 -7.00 9.70
CA THR A 420 3.01 -7.79 8.85
C THR A 420 3.90 -6.92 7.98
N LYS A 421 3.51 -5.65 7.75
CA LYS A 421 4.16 -4.76 6.78
C LYS A 421 5.66 -4.63 7.01
N ALA A 422 6.06 -4.24 8.22
CA ALA A 422 7.46 -3.96 8.50
C ALA A 422 8.32 -5.23 8.52
N SER A 423 7.81 -6.32 9.09
CA SER A 423 8.50 -7.62 9.09
C SER A 423 8.70 -8.18 7.69
N ASN A 424 7.71 -8.03 6.82
CA ASN A 424 7.82 -8.44 5.43
C ASN A 424 8.85 -7.61 4.68
N ASP A 425 8.76 -6.29 4.77
CA ASP A 425 9.64 -5.38 4.04
C ASP A 425 11.12 -5.55 4.38
N MET A 426 11.45 -5.80 5.65
CA MET A 426 12.82 -6.06 6.08
C MET A 426 13.47 -7.28 5.43
N VAL A 427 12.68 -8.24 4.94
CA VAL A 427 13.18 -9.48 4.35
C VAL A 427 13.00 -9.48 2.84
N LEU A 428 11.80 -9.15 2.38
CA LEU A 428 11.39 -9.27 0.99
C LEU A 428 12.04 -8.20 0.11
N LEU A 429 12.09 -6.93 0.56
CA LEU A 429 12.66 -5.85 -0.26
C LEU A 429 14.19 -6.01 -0.44
N PRO A 430 15.00 -6.33 0.59
CA PRO A 430 16.41 -6.66 0.40
C PRO A 430 16.64 -7.82 -0.57
N TRP A 431 15.83 -8.89 -0.46
CA TRP A 431 15.93 -10.01 -1.39
C TRP A 431 15.65 -9.55 -2.83
N ILE A 432 14.59 -8.77 -3.05
CA ILE A 432 14.23 -8.24 -4.37
C ILE A 432 15.38 -7.37 -4.94
N ARG A 433 15.93 -6.46 -4.14
CA ARG A 433 17.07 -5.60 -4.55
C ARG A 433 18.28 -6.40 -5.00
N GLN A 434 18.56 -7.50 -4.32
CA GLN A 434 19.73 -8.34 -4.56
C GLN A 434 19.52 -9.33 -5.70
N ASN A 435 18.32 -9.90 -5.86
CA ASN A 435 18.11 -11.10 -6.67
C ASN A 435 17.20 -10.91 -7.88
N ALA A 436 16.25 -9.98 -7.85
CA ALA A 436 15.16 -9.97 -8.83
C ALA A 436 15.64 -9.80 -10.27
N VAL A 437 16.52 -8.83 -10.53
CA VAL A 437 17.04 -8.57 -11.90
C VAL A 437 17.92 -9.72 -12.40
N ASP A 438 18.64 -10.39 -11.51
CA ASP A 438 19.55 -11.47 -11.89
C ASP A 438 18.81 -12.82 -12.08
N ARG A 439 17.60 -12.96 -11.52
CA ARG A 439 16.75 -14.16 -11.66
C ARG A 439 15.65 -14.03 -12.71
N LEU A 440 15.13 -12.82 -12.91
CA LEU A 440 14.00 -12.49 -13.79
C LEU A 440 14.51 -11.65 -14.97
N ARG A 441 15.24 -12.32 -15.89
CA ARG A 441 16.01 -11.66 -16.94
C ARG A 441 15.24 -11.41 -18.23
N ALA A 442 14.05 -11.99 -18.39
CA ALA A 442 13.30 -11.82 -19.61
C ALA A 442 12.88 -10.35 -19.77
N GLU A 443 12.63 -9.94 -21.01
CA GLU A 443 12.23 -8.58 -21.35
C GLU A 443 10.72 -8.35 -21.08
N ARG A 444 10.32 -8.59 -19.83
CA ARG A 444 8.96 -8.37 -19.31
C ARG A 444 8.96 -7.33 -18.20
N THR A 445 7.84 -6.64 -18.05
CA THR A 445 7.67 -5.66 -16.97
C THR A 445 7.62 -6.41 -15.64
N ILE A 446 8.47 -6.00 -14.69
CA ILE A 446 8.44 -6.49 -13.32
C ILE A 446 7.66 -5.48 -12.48
N VAL A 447 6.76 -5.97 -11.64
CA VAL A 447 5.98 -5.16 -10.71
C VAL A 447 6.30 -5.64 -9.30
N VAL A 448 6.63 -4.70 -8.42
CA VAL A 448 6.76 -4.96 -6.98
C VAL A 448 5.56 -4.34 -6.30
N MET A 449 4.70 -5.19 -5.76
CA MET A 449 3.44 -4.81 -5.16
C MET A 449 3.53 -4.88 -3.64
N ASN A 450 2.93 -3.91 -2.96
CA ASN A 450 2.92 -3.89 -1.49
C ASN A 450 1.71 -3.14 -0.93
N ASP A 451 1.31 -3.51 0.29
CA ASP A 451 0.40 -2.71 1.11
C ASP A 451 1.12 -1.46 1.62
N PHE A 452 0.35 -0.42 1.91
CA PHE A 452 0.81 0.82 2.51
C PHE A 452 2.04 1.41 1.82
N ILE A 453 1.96 1.55 0.49
CA ILE A 453 3.09 1.90 -0.37
C ILE A 453 3.88 3.08 0.20
N ASP A 454 5.21 2.96 0.16
CA ASP A 454 6.15 3.86 0.81
C ASP A 454 7.42 4.04 -0.03
N GLY A 455 8.34 4.85 0.48
CA GLY A 455 9.62 5.13 -0.17
C GLY A 455 10.52 3.89 -0.30
N ALA A 456 10.45 2.93 0.64
CA ALA A 456 11.30 1.74 0.60
C ALA A 456 10.98 0.85 -0.60
N THR A 457 9.67 0.64 -0.84
CA THR A 457 9.19 -0.13 -1.99
C THR A 457 9.48 0.63 -3.29
N CYS A 458 9.16 1.92 -3.36
CA CYS A 458 9.35 2.72 -4.57
C CYS A 458 10.83 2.81 -4.98
N ASP A 459 11.72 3.16 -4.05
CA ASP A 459 13.16 3.24 -4.34
C ASP A 459 13.77 1.92 -4.73
N THR A 460 13.27 0.79 -4.19
CA THR A 460 13.67 -0.54 -4.62
C THR A 460 13.38 -0.73 -6.11
N THR A 461 12.19 -0.33 -6.58
CA THR A 461 11.85 -0.45 -8.01
C THR A 461 12.60 0.54 -8.90
N ILE A 462 12.86 1.76 -8.41
CA ILE A 462 13.67 2.77 -9.12
C ILE A 462 15.12 2.28 -9.29
N LEU A 463 15.69 1.70 -8.23
CA LEU A 463 17.03 1.09 -8.26
C LEU A 463 17.11 -0.04 -9.30
N LEU A 464 16.12 -0.95 -9.30
CA LEU A 464 16.13 -2.08 -10.23
C LEU A 464 15.85 -1.64 -11.67
N SER A 465 15.01 -0.62 -11.87
CA SER A 465 14.80 0.02 -13.17
C SER A 465 16.10 0.57 -13.74
N ARG A 466 16.89 1.28 -12.92
CA ARG A 466 18.21 1.79 -13.31
C ARG A 466 19.11 0.66 -13.79
N ARG A 467 19.23 -0.42 -12.99
CA ARG A 467 20.04 -1.60 -13.35
C ARG A 467 19.61 -2.18 -14.71
N ARG A 468 18.30 -2.39 -14.93
CA ARG A 468 17.80 -2.98 -16.19
C ARG A 468 17.97 -2.08 -17.41
N LEU A 469 17.91 -0.76 -17.23
CA LEU A 469 18.14 0.23 -18.28
C LEU A 469 19.63 0.44 -18.60
N GLU A 470 20.53 0.14 -17.67
CA GLU A 470 21.98 0.20 -17.89
C GLU A 470 22.55 -1.08 -18.52
N MET A 471 21.83 -2.20 -18.44
CA MET A 471 22.17 -3.47 -19.11
C MET A 471 21.97 -3.41 -20.62
N ASP A 472 22.93 -3.89 -21.40
CA ASP A 472 22.88 -3.92 -22.87
C ASP A 472 21.67 -4.69 -23.44
#